data_AF-A0A5J4PIJ1-F1
#
_entry.id   AF-A0A5J4PIJ1-F1
#
_cell.length_a   1.000
_cell.length_b   1.000
_cell.length_c   1.000
_cell.angle_alpha   90.00
_cell.angle_beta   90.00
_cell.angle_gamma   90.00
#
_symmetry.space_group_name_H-M   'P 1'
#
loop_
_entity.id
_entity.type
_entity.pdbx_description
1 polymer ?
#
loop_
_entity_poly.entity_id
_entity_poly.type
_entity_poly.pdbx_seq_one_letter_code
_entity_poly.pdbx_strand_id
1 'polypeptide(L)' 'LRFGMSSRGFLTNEAIVIGVETRTSSPVRIVRNKETLQHSKICGLFPCGEGAGYAGGIVSAGIDGERCAEAVAAYLKIS' A
#
# COMPACT_ATOMS: atom_id res chain seq x y z
N LEU A 1 -30.81 -7.04 2.48
CA LEU A 1 -30.02 -6.04 3.25
C LEU A 1 -29.07 -6.77 4.21
N ARG A 2 -27.88 -7.17 3.76
CA ARG A 2 -26.92 -7.92 4.61
C ARG A 2 -26.28 -7.07 5.72
N PHE A 3 -26.03 -5.79 5.45
CA PHE A 3 -25.38 -4.87 6.39
C PHE A 3 -26.16 -4.64 7.71
N GLY A 4 -27.50 -4.64 7.67
CA GLY A 4 -28.32 -4.51 8.88
C GLY A 4 -28.37 -5.77 9.76
N MET A 5 -28.01 -6.94 9.19
CA MET A 5 -27.95 -8.20 9.94
C MET A 5 -26.57 -8.45 10.54
N SER A 6 -25.50 -7.95 9.89
CA SER A 6 -24.12 -8.10 10.39
C SER A 6 -23.78 -7.14 11.53
N SER A 7 -24.40 -5.96 11.55
CA SER A 7 -24.11 -4.92 12.55
C SER A 7 -25.41 -4.24 12.99
N ARG A 8 -25.92 -4.62 14.16
CA ARG A 8 -27.16 -4.06 14.71
C ARG A 8 -26.97 -2.54 14.93
N GLY A 9 -27.88 -1.73 14.39
CA GLY A 9 -27.81 -0.26 14.45
C GLY A 9 -27.04 0.42 13.31
N PHE A 10 -26.39 -0.34 12.41
CA PHE A 10 -25.65 0.24 11.27
C PHE A 10 -26.58 0.73 10.14
N LEU A 11 -27.78 0.15 10.02
CA LEU A 11 -28.80 0.54 9.05
C LEU A 11 -29.98 1.20 9.77
N THR A 12 -29.92 2.52 9.93
CA THR A 12 -30.95 3.36 10.56
C THR A 12 -31.16 4.62 9.73
N ASN A 13 -32.35 5.23 9.83
CA ASN A 13 -32.63 6.53 9.21
C ASN A 13 -31.84 7.69 9.84
N GLU A 14 -31.22 7.45 11.00
CA GLU A 14 -30.35 8.40 11.70
C GLU A 14 -28.90 8.34 11.19
N ALA A 15 -28.55 7.38 10.33
CA ALA A 15 -27.19 7.19 9.84
C ALA A 15 -26.80 8.34 8.89
N ILE A 16 -25.60 8.89 9.09
CA ILE A 16 -25.08 10.00 8.29
C ILE A 16 -24.05 9.47 7.29
N VAL A 17 -24.27 9.77 6.00
CA VAL A 17 -23.29 9.52 4.93
C VAL A 17 -22.49 10.79 4.69
N ILE A 18 -21.18 10.73 4.93
CA ILE A 18 -20.30 11.89 4.83
C ILE A 18 -19.41 11.76 3.59
N GLY A 19 -19.66 12.62 2.61
CA GLY A 19 -18.74 12.88 1.49
C GLY A 19 -18.30 11.64 0.70
N VAL A 20 -17.24 11.82 -0.08
CA VAL A 20 -16.59 10.76 -0.84
C VAL A 20 -15.17 10.55 -0.31
N GLU A 21 -14.82 9.32 0.02
CA GLU A 21 -13.45 8.94 0.38
C GLU A 21 -12.73 8.45 -0.88
N THR A 22 -11.87 9.29 -1.45
CA THR A 22 -11.26 9.05 -2.77
C THR A 22 -9.83 8.51 -2.70
N ARG A 23 -9.20 8.51 -1.52
CA ARG A 23 -7.78 8.16 -1.33
C ARG A 23 -7.61 6.92 -0.46
N THR A 24 -8.27 5.84 -0.85
CA THR A 24 -8.22 4.55 -0.13
C THR A 24 -6.99 3.72 -0.47
N SER A 25 -6.33 3.99 -1.60
CA SER A 25 -5.08 3.37 -2.04
C SER A 25 -4.45 4.19 -3.18
N SER A 26 -3.20 3.86 -3.54
CA SER A 26 -2.56 4.53 -4.68
C SER A 26 -3.29 4.26 -6.00
N PRO A 27 -3.56 5.29 -6.81
CA PRO A 27 -4.18 5.15 -8.12
C PRO A 27 -3.21 4.59 -9.18
N VAL A 28 -1.94 4.40 -8.82
CA VAL A 28 -0.88 3.94 -9.73
C VAL A 28 -0.04 2.85 -9.09
N ARG A 29 0.60 2.04 -9.95
CA ARG A 29 1.63 1.10 -9.53
C ARG A 29 2.92 1.38 -10.29
N ILE A 30 3.99 1.66 -9.55
CA ILE A 30 5.32 1.89 -10.12
C ILE A 30 6.02 0.55 -10.26
N VAL A 31 6.14 0.02 -11.48
CA VAL A 31 6.59 -1.36 -11.71
C VAL A 31 8.04 -1.58 -11.25
N ARG A 32 8.22 -2.51 -10.32
CA ARG A 32 9.53 -3.03 -9.88
C ARG A 32 9.64 -4.54 -10.11
N ASN A 33 10.87 -5.05 -10.25
CA ASN A 33 11.16 -6.48 -10.29
C ASN A 33 10.82 -7.11 -8.91
N LYS A 34 10.30 -8.35 -8.92
CA LYS A 34 9.77 -8.98 -7.71
C LYS A 34 10.87 -9.49 -6.77
N GLU A 35 12.01 -9.85 -7.33
CA GLU A 35 13.13 -10.43 -6.62
C GLU A 35 14.07 -9.34 -6.09
N THR A 36 14.44 -8.37 -6.94
CA THR A 36 15.37 -7.29 -6.60
C THR A 36 14.69 -6.05 -6.01
N LEU A 37 13.37 -5.94 -6.13
CA LEU A 37 12.58 -4.77 -5.73
C LEU A 37 12.96 -3.46 -6.44
N GLN A 38 13.80 -3.54 -7.47
CA GLN A 38 14.28 -2.38 -8.23
C GLN A 38 13.36 -2.09 -9.43
N HIS A 39 13.23 -0.82 -9.80
CA HIS A 39 12.47 -0.40 -10.96
C HIS A 39 13.00 -1.06 -12.24
N SER A 40 12.09 -1.53 -13.10
CA SER A 40 12.42 -2.33 -14.29
C SER A 40 13.37 -1.66 -15.30
N LYS A 41 13.43 -0.33 -15.31
CA LYS A 41 14.25 0.46 -16.27
C LYS A 41 15.23 1.43 -15.61
N ILE A 42 15.11 1.66 -14.30
CA ILE A 42 15.88 2.71 -13.61
C ILE A 42 16.68 2.03 -12.50
N CYS A 43 17.97 1.86 -12.73
CA CYS A 43 18.88 1.31 -11.73
C CYS A 43 18.95 2.24 -10.51
N GLY A 44 19.02 1.66 -9.32
CA GLY A 44 19.06 2.39 -8.05
C GLY A 44 17.71 2.90 -7.55
N LEU A 45 16.62 2.77 -8.31
CA LEU A 45 15.28 3.16 -7.88
C LEU A 45 14.52 1.98 -7.29
N PHE A 46 14.04 2.10 -6.04
CA PHE A 46 13.30 1.05 -5.32
C PHE A 46 11.92 1.58 -4.90
N PRO A 47 10.89 1.48 -5.77
CA PRO A 47 9.55 1.94 -5.45
C PRO A 47 8.98 1.12 -4.28
N CYS A 48 8.51 1.76 -3.21
CA CYS A 48 8.01 1.08 -2.02
C CYS A 48 6.78 1.76 -1.40
N GLY A 49 6.08 1.00 -0.54
CA GLY A 49 4.94 1.47 0.23
C GLY A 49 3.67 1.71 -0.59
N GLU A 50 2.74 2.45 0.01
CA GLU A 50 1.41 2.68 -0.58
C GLU A 50 1.51 3.54 -1.83
N GLY A 51 2.31 4.62 -1.82
CA GLY A 51 2.48 5.50 -2.98
C GLY A 51 2.96 4.76 -4.23
N ALA A 52 3.82 3.74 -4.08
CA ALA A 52 4.27 2.90 -5.18
C ALA A 52 3.27 1.81 -5.58
N GLY A 53 2.22 1.58 -4.79
CA GLY A 53 1.17 0.59 -5.04
C GLY A 53 1.48 -0.81 -4.51
N TYR A 54 2.33 -0.92 -3.47
CA TYR A 54 2.76 -2.20 -2.87
C TYR A 54 2.33 -2.40 -1.40
N ALA A 55 1.65 -1.42 -0.80
CA ALA A 55 1.08 -1.50 0.54
C ALA A 55 -0.28 -0.77 0.60
N GLY A 56 -1.03 -0.96 1.69
CA GLY A 56 -2.36 -0.36 1.88
C GLY A 56 -2.66 0.03 3.33
N GLY A 57 -1.62 0.25 4.13
CA GLY A 57 -1.73 0.57 5.54
C GLY A 57 -0.38 0.54 6.25
N ILE A 58 -0.32 1.11 7.45
CA ILE A 58 0.91 1.40 8.20
C ILE A 58 1.84 0.19 8.28
N VAL A 59 1.33 -0.95 8.76
CA VAL A 59 2.13 -2.17 8.94
C VAL A 59 2.66 -2.70 7.61
N SER A 60 1.81 -2.78 6.58
CA SER A 60 2.22 -3.26 5.25
C SER A 60 3.25 -2.34 4.59
N ALA A 61 3.15 -1.03 4.81
CA ALA A 61 4.10 -0.06 4.28
C ALA A 61 5.47 -0.17 4.98
N GLY A 62 5.47 -0.40 6.30
CA GLY A 62 6.70 -0.66 7.06
C GLY A 62 7.43 -1.91 6.58
N ILE A 63 6.71 -3.02 6.42
CA ILE A 63 7.29 -4.29 5.93
C ILE A 63 7.84 -4.14 4.51
N ASP A 64 7.12 -3.44 3.63
CA ASP A 64 7.60 -3.20 2.26
C ASP A 64 8.85 -2.30 2.23
N GLY A 65 8.89 -1.29 3.11
CA GLY A 65 10.02 -0.39 3.28
C GLY A 65 11.27 -1.12 3.78
N GLU A 66 11.14 -1.98 4.79
CA GLU A 66 12.22 -2.82 5.31
C GLU A 66 12.85 -3.68 4.21
N ARG A 67 12.02 -4.41 3.46
CA ARG A 67 12.49 -5.24 2.34
C ARG A 67 13.22 -4.42 1.26
N CYS A 68 12.72 -3.23 0.95
CA CYS A 68 13.39 -2.34 -0.01
C CYS A 68 14.72 -1.82 0.55
N ALA A 69 14.81 -1.55 1.86
CA ALA A 69 16.06 -1.14 2.50
C ALA A 69 17.10 -2.26 2.45
N GLU A 70 16.71 -3.52 2.71
CA GLU A 70 17.60 -4.68 2.55
C GLU A 70 18.07 -4.84 1.10
N ALA A 71 17.16 -4.69 0.12
CA ALA A 71 17.51 -4.75 -1.30
C ALA A 71 18.46 -3.63 -1.73
N VAL A 72 18.29 -2.42 -1.19
CA VAL A 72 19.21 -1.29 -1.39
C VAL A 72 20.59 -1.60 -0.78
N ALA A 73 20.64 -2.14 0.44
CA ALA A 73 21.89 -2.49 1.11
C ALA A 73 22.67 -3.55 0.31
N ALA A 74 21.99 -4.58 -0.18
CA ALA A 74 22.57 -5.61 -1.04
C ALA A 74 23.06 -5.02 -2.39
N TYR A 75 22.29 -4.11 -3.00
CA TYR A 75 22.68 -3.44 -4.25
C TYR A 75 23.93 -2.56 -4.09
N LEU A 76 24.03 -1.84 -2.97
CA LEU A 76 25.17 -0.97 -2.66
C LEU A 76 26.38 -1.72 -2.08
N LYS A 77 26.23 -3.03 -1.79
CA LYS A 77 27.25 -3.87 -1.13
C LYS A 77 27.67 -3.32 0.23
N ILE A 78 26.70 -2.82 1.00
CA ILE A 78 26.90 -2.28 2.35
C ILE A 78 26.79 -3.41 3.42
N SER A 79 26.48 -4.62 2.98
CA SER A 79 26.41 -5.87 3.76
C SER A 79 27.74 -6.62 3.82
#